data_AF-A0AA37QPY6-F1
#
_entry.id   AF-A0AA37QPY6-F1
#
_cell.length_a   1.000
_cell.length_b   1.000
_cell.length_c   1.000
_cell.angle_alpha   90.00
_cell.angle_beta   90.00
_cell.angle_gamma   90.00
#
_symmetry.space_group_name_H-M   'P 1'
#
loop_
_entity.id
_entity.type
_entity.pdbx_description
1 polymer ?
#
loop_
_entity_poly.entity_id
_entity_poly.type
_entity_poly.pdbx_seq_one_letter_code
_entity_poly.pdbx_strand_id
1 'polypeptide(L)' 'MIGAPQAPRDLIDFYHRWRDFRPTAVDLAQRSELSALERQTIHWLILLVDRISEHDLRP' A
#
# COMPACT_ATOMS: atom_id res chain seq x y z
N MET A 1 -11.01 -18.25 10.36
CA MET A 1 -10.60 -17.05 11.13
C MET A 1 -9.61 -16.29 10.28
N ILE A 2 -9.95 -15.07 9.87
CA ILE A 2 -9.00 -14.18 9.20
C ILE A 2 -8.17 -13.57 10.34
N GLY A 3 -6.89 -13.93 10.45
CA GLY A 3 -6.01 -13.42 11.49
C GLY A 3 -5.90 -11.89 11.42
N ALA A 4 -5.73 -11.24 12.58
CA ALA A 4 -5.56 -9.78 12.64
C ALA A 4 -4.44 -9.34 11.69
N PRO A 5 -4.60 -8.21 10.97
CA PRO A 5 -3.56 -7.70 10.09
C PRO A 5 -2.30 -7.44 10.93
N GLN A 6 -1.24 -8.22 10.69
CA GLN A 6 0.06 -7.94 11.28
C GLN A 6 0.61 -6.70 10.59
N ALA A 7 0.87 -5.66 11.38
CA ALA A 7 1.60 -4.49 10.91
C ALA A 7 2.92 -4.94 10.25
N PRO A 8 3.37 -4.29 9.16
CA PRO A 8 4.68 -4.58 8.60
C PRO A 8 5.73 -4.42 9.68
N ARG A 9 6.68 -5.36 9.75
CA ARG A 9 7.75 -5.31 10.76
C ARG A 9 8.71 -4.15 10.49
N ASP A 10 8.99 -3.91 9.22
CA ASP A 10 9.88 -2.86 8.71
C ASP A 10 9.55 -2.53 7.24
N LEU A 11 10.31 -1.60 6.65
CA LEU A 11 10.14 -1.16 5.27
C LEU A 11 10.43 -2.28 4.25
N ILE A 12 11.34 -3.20 4.58
CA ILE A 12 11.74 -4.30 3.70
C ILE A 12 10.60 -5.33 3.61
N ASP A 13 10.04 -5.72 4.76
CA ASP A 13 8.86 -6.59 4.84
C ASP A 13 7.67 -5.98 4.08
N PHE A 14 7.44 -4.68 4.27
CA PHE A 14 6.39 -3.98 3.54
C PHE A 14 6.63 -3.98 2.02
N TYR A 15 7.85 -3.66 1.56
CA TYR A 15 8.20 -3.66 0.14
C TYR A 15 7.98 -5.02 -0.52
N HIS A 16 8.42 -6.11 0.11
CA HIS A 16 8.23 -7.46 -0.42
C HIS A 16 6.76 -7.84 -0.55
N ARG A 17 5.93 -7.45 0.43
CA ARG A 17 4.50 -7.75 0.45
C ARG A 17 3.65 -6.79 -0.38
N TRP A 18 4.19 -5.62 -0.74
CA TRP A 18 3.46 -4.61 -1.50
C TRP A 18 2.92 -5.15 -2.82
N ARG A 19 3.68 -6.01 -3.50
CA ARG A 19 3.24 -6.67 -4.74
C ARG A 19 1.89 -7.38 -4.58
N ASP A 20 1.64 -7.99 -3.42
CA ASP A 20 0.41 -8.72 -3.14
C ASP A 20 -0.73 -7.79 -2.69
N PHE A 21 -0.39 -6.69 -2.02
CA PHE A 21 -1.38 -5.72 -1.52
C PHE A 21 -1.79 -4.67 -2.54
N ARG A 22 -0.94 -4.36 -3.52
CA ARG A 22 -1.16 -3.31 -4.50
C ARG A 22 -2.50 -3.46 -5.26
N PRO A 23 -2.88 -4.65 -5.79
CA PRO A 23 -4.18 -4.80 -6.45
C PRO A 23 -5.34 -4.43 -5.53
N THR A 24 -5.31 -4.91 -4.28
CA THR A 24 -6.33 -4.58 -3.27
C THR A 24 -6.39 -3.08 -2.99
N ALA A 25 -5.24 -2.40 -2.89
CA ALA A 25 -5.18 -0.97 -2.67
C ALA A 25 -5.77 -0.18 -3.85
N VAL A 26 -5.50 -0.62 -5.09
CA VAL A 26 -6.09 -0.03 -6.30
C VAL A 26 -7.60 -0.23 -6.32
N ASP A 27 -8.08 -1.44 -6.01
CA ASP A 27 -9.52 -1.74 -5.94
C ASP A 27 -10.22 -0.87 -4.88
N LEU A 28 -9.59 -0.70 -3.71
CA LEU A 28 -10.07 0.21 -2.68
C LEU A 28 -10.20 1.64 -3.20
N ALA A 29 -9.18 2.15 -3.90
CA ALA A 29 -9.22 3.49 -4.48
C ALA A 29 -10.29 3.68 -5.57
N GLN A 30 -10.85 2.59 -6.13
CA GLN A 30 -11.92 2.67 -7.13
C GLN A 30 -13.33 2.65 -6.53
N ARG A 31 -13.48 2.31 -5.26
CA ARG A 31 -14.77 2.23 -4.57
C ARG A 31 -15.59 3.52 -4.67
N SER A 32 -16.89 3.38 -4.92
CA SER A 32 -17.80 4.51 -5.16
C SER A 32 -18.14 5.29 -3.89
N GLU A 33 -18.05 4.63 -2.73
CA GLU A 33 -18.35 5.21 -1.42
C GLU A 33 -17.26 6.16 -0.90
N LEU A 34 -16.07 6.16 -1.51
CA LEU A 34 -14.98 7.06 -1.12
C LEU A 34 -15.24 8.48 -1.62
N SER A 35 -15.10 9.43 -0.72
CA SER A 35 -14.97 10.84 -1.05
C SER A 35 -13.76 11.10 -1.95
N ALA A 36 -13.74 12.26 -2.60
CA ALA A 36 -12.62 12.67 -3.43
C ALA A 36 -11.30 12.71 -2.65
N LEU A 37 -11.32 13.19 -1.40
CA LEU A 37 -10.12 13.30 -0.57
C LEU A 37 -9.60 11.92 -0.12
N GLU A 38 -10.47 10.99 0.28
CA GLU A 38 -10.06 9.63 0.65
C GLU A 38 -9.45 8.90 -0.55
N ARG A 39 -10.09 9.01 -1.72
CA ARG A 39 -9.58 8.46 -2.96
C ARG A 39 -8.20 9.02 -3.30
N GLN A 40 -8.05 10.34 -3.23
CA GLN A 40 -6.78 11.00 -3.51
C GLN A 40 -5.69 10.59 -2.50
N THR A 41 -6.05 10.41 -1.23
CA THR A 41 -5.14 9.96 -0.17
C THR A 41 -4.62 8.55 -0.47
N ILE A 42 -5.51 7.60 -0.79
CA ILE A 42 -5.09 6.22 -1.15
C ILE A 42 -4.24 6.23 -2.41
N HIS A 43 -4.62 7.00 -3.42
CA HIS A 43 -3.87 7.11 -4.67
C HIS A 43 -2.46 7.68 -4.44
N TRP A 44 -2.34 8.70 -3.58
CA TRP A 44 -1.05 9.27 -3.20
C TRP A 44 -0.16 8.26 -2.49
N LEU A 45 -0.73 7.46 -1.58
CA LEU A 45 0.01 6.38 -0.90
C LEU A 45 0.49 5.30 -1.89
N ILE A 46 -0.37 4.87 -2.83
CA ILE A 46 0.02 3.92 -3.88
C ILE A 46 1.22 4.47 -4.67
N LEU A 47 1.15 5.72 -5.12
CA LEU A 47 2.22 6.35 -5.90
C LEU A 47 3.52 6.50 -5.09
N LEU A 48 3.43 6.79 -3.79
CA LEU A 48 4.60 6.86 -2.93
C LEU A 48 5.29 5.49 -2.83
N VAL A 49 4.51 4.44 -2.58
CA VAL A 49 5.06 3.08 -2.39
C VAL A 49 5.59 2.50 -3.71
N ASP A 50 4.92 2.76 -4.83
CA ASP A 50 5.38 2.34 -6.17
C ASP A 50 6.75 2.94 -6.56
N ARG A 51 7.20 4.01 -5.87
CA ARG A 51 8.52 4.61 -6.08
C ARG A 51 9.63 3.98 -5.25
N ILE A 52 9.30 3.16 -4.25
CA ILE A 52 10.30 2.48 -3.43
C ILE A 52 10.99 1.42 -4.30
N SER A 53 12.31 1.41 -4.27
CA SER A 53 13.16 0.46 -4.97
C SER A 53 14.08 -0.26 -3.98
N GLU A 54 14.73 -1.34 -4.43
CA GLU A 54 15.72 -2.06 -3.61
C GLU A 54 16.85 -1.15 -3.07
N HIS A 55 17.13 -0.04 -3.74
CA HIS A 55 18.13 0.93 -3.30
C HIS A 55 17.68 1.72 -2.06
N ASP A 56 16.39 1.97 -1.91
CA ASP A 56 15.80 2.70 -0.78
C ASP A 56 15.73 1.84 0.49
N LEU A 57 16.01 0.54 0.37
CA LEU A 57 15.95 -0.44 1.45
C LEU A 57 17.30 -0.67 2.15
N ARG A 58 18.37 -0.03 1.66
CA ARG A 58 19.72 -0.16 2.22
C ARG A 58 20.05 1.09 3.05
N PRO A 59 20.76 0.94 4.19
CA PRO A 59 21.23 2.06 4.98
C PRO A 59 22.31 2.90 4.27
#